data_AF-A0A537CJV5-F1
#
_entry.id   AF-A0A537CJV5-F1
#
_cell.length_a   1.000
_cell.length_b   1.000
_cell.length_c   1.000
_cell.angle_alpha   90.00
_cell.angle_beta   90.00
_cell.angle_gamma   90.00
#
_symmetry.space_group_name_H-M   'P 1'
#
loop_
_entity.id
_entity.type
_entity.pdbx_description
1 polymer ?
#
loop_
_entity_poly.entity_id
_entity_poly.type
_entity_poly.pdbx_seq_one_letter_code
_entity_poly.pdbx_strand_id
1 'polypeptide(L)'
;MEQNRSRRQAPERSDTEVSEAQIAVHWQEENYFSAPKDFIAQANLTDKGVFKRFALEKFPGYYKEFAELLDWYKKWDKIFDGSKPPFWRWFVGGKINASYNCVDRHLAKHRNKAAIHFVPEPEHEAIQHVTYQELYVRVNEFAALLRDFCGLKAGDRVTLHMPMVAELPITMLACARLGVIHSQVFSGFSGKACADRVSDSESRVLITMDAYYRGGKLFEHKEKADIAVAEAAKDGHQLEKVLVWQRHAGKYSSQAKLVEGRDFVVNDLLPKYLGKRIAPVQMPADAPLFLMYTSGTTGKPKGAQHSIGGYLAYVTWTSKYVQDIHPEDVYWCMADIGWITGHSYIVYGPLALAASSV
;
A
#
# COMPACT_ATOMS: atom_id res chain seq x y z
N MET A 1 -26.45 58.65 -19.23
CA MET A 1 -25.13 59.16 -18.83
C MET A 1 -24.91 58.68 -17.41
N GLU A 2 -24.34 57.48 -17.31
CA GLU A 2 -22.94 57.25 -16.88
C GLU A 2 -22.86 57.16 -15.36
N GLN A 3 -22.90 55.94 -14.82
CA GLN A 3 -21.71 55.14 -14.47
C GLN A 3 -20.95 55.72 -13.28
N ASN A 4 -21.17 55.11 -12.10
CA ASN A 4 -20.04 54.76 -11.24
C ASN A 4 -20.44 53.61 -10.30
N ARG A 5 -20.28 52.37 -10.76
CA ARG A 5 -20.26 51.19 -9.89
C ARG A 5 -18.90 51.16 -9.21
N SER A 6 -18.85 51.59 -7.96
CA SER A 6 -17.71 51.37 -7.07
C SER A 6 -17.44 49.86 -6.96
N ARG A 7 -16.26 49.44 -7.40
CA ARG A 7 -15.74 48.07 -7.23
C ARG A 7 -15.63 47.80 -5.73
N ARG A 8 -16.28 46.73 -5.24
CA ARG A 8 -15.96 46.16 -3.92
C ARG A 8 -14.48 45.75 -3.95
N GLN A 9 -13.64 46.49 -3.21
CA GLN A 9 -12.29 46.06 -2.90
C GLN A 9 -12.38 44.79 -2.03
N ALA A 10 -11.64 43.76 -2.41
CA ALA A 10 -11.38 42.62 -1.53
C ALA A 10 -10.66 43.14 -0.27
N PRO A 11 -10.94 42.60 0.92
CA PRO A 11 -10.19 42.98 2.11
C PRO A 11 -8.71 42.68 1.86
N GLU A 12 -7.85 43.67 2.08
CA GLU A 12 -6.41 43.49 2.12
C GLU A 12 -6.11 42.34 3.09
N ARG A 13 -5.44 41.29 2.60
CA ARG A 13 -4.78 40.36 3.50
C ARG A 13 -3.73 41.18 4.24
N SER A 14 -4.02 41.55 5.48
CA SER A 14 -2.97 41.89 6.41
C SER A 14 -2.12 40.62 6.55
N ASP A 15 -0.93 40.62 5.95
CA ASP A 15 0.14 39.72 6.36
C ASP A 15 0.51 40.12 7.79
N THR A 16 -0.32 39.69 8.75
CA THR A 16 0.07 39.71 10.15
C THR A 16 1.13 38.64 10.29
N GLU A 17 2.40 39.07 10.20
CA GLU A 17 3.52 38.27 10.69
C GLU A 17 3.23 37.94 12.15
N VAL A 18 2.82 36.70 12.38
CA VAL A 18 2.57 36.18 13.72
C VAL A 18 3.92 36.07 14.39
N SER A 19 4.15 36.83 15.47
CA SER A 19 5.44 36.78 16.16
C SER A 19 5.64 35.42 16.82
N GLU A 20 6.89 34.99 16.99
CA GLU A 20 7.20 33.75 17.74
C GLU A 20 6.53 33.76 19.13
N ALA A 21 6.40 34.92 19.76
CA ALA A 21 5.69 35.09 21.02
C ALA A 21 4.18 34.83 20.90
N GLN A 22 3.53 35.21 19.80
CA GLN A 22 2.12 34.91 19.55
C GLN A 22 1.89 33.43 19.22
N ILE A 23 2.84 32.77 18.55
CA ILE A 23 2.84 31.31 18.35
C ILE A 23 3.04 30.60 19.70
N ALA A 24 3.94 31.09 20.54
CA ALA A 24 4.23 30.54 21.86
C ALA A 24 3.04 30.60 22.83
N VAL A 25 2.14 31.60 22.71
CA VAL A 25 0.91 31.68 23.53
C VAL A 25 -0.07 30.55 23.21
N HIS A 26 -0.01 29.95 22.01
CA HIS A 26 -0.77 28.74 21.67
C HIS A 26 -0.08 27.45 22.10
N TRP A 27 1.21 27.52 22.44
CA TRP A 27 2.02 26.43 22.98
C TRP A 27 1.96 26.50 24.51
N GLN A 28 0.80 26.17 25.09
CA GLN A 28 0.72 26.01 26.55
C GLN A 28 1.86 25.12 27.03
N GLU A 29 2.38 25.38 28.24
CA GLU A 29 3.43 24.57 28.87
C GLU A 29 3.13 23.07 28.70
N GLU A 30 3.86 22.43 27.79
CA GLU A 30 3.69 21.01 27.54
C GLU A 30 4.29 20.25 28.73
N ASN A 31 3.43 19.59 29.50
CA ASN A 31 3.90 18.66 30.51
C ASN A 31 4.70 17.54 29.83
N TYR A 32 5.92 17.30 30.32
CA TYR A 32 6.72 16.18 29.86
C TYR A 32 6.19 14.87 30.47
N PHE A 33 5.76 13.95 29.62
CA PHE A 33 5.34 12.61 30.02
C PHE A 33 6.50 11.62 29.81
N SER A 34 6.98 11.02 30.90
CA SER A 34 7.95 9.93 30.81
C SER A 34 7.22 8.61 30.63
N ALA A 35 7.75 7.75 29.76
CA ALA A 35 7.23 6.40 29.59
C ALA A 35 7.45 5.57 30.88
N PRO A 36 6.53 4.65 31.24
CA PRO A 36 6.71 3.73 32.35
C PRO A 36 7.98 2.87 32.19
N LYS A 37 8.62 2.50 33.31
CA LYS A 37 9.87 1.70 33.28
C LYS A 37 9.71 0.39 32.53
N ASP A 38 8.57 -0.29 32.70
CA ASP A 38 8.31 -1.58 32.05
C ASP A 38 8.14 -1.41 30.54
N PHE A 39 7.54 -0.30 30.08
CA PHE A 39 7.44 0.03 28.66
C PHE A 39 8.82 0.29 28.04
N ILE A 40 9.70 1.00 28.76
CA ILE A 40 11.08 1.24 28.33
C ILE A 40 11.86 -0.09 28.28
N ALA A 41 11.68 -0.97 29.27
CA ALA A 41 12.43 -2.21 29.37
C ALA A 41 12.15 -3.19 28.21
N GLN A 42 10.91 -3.19 27.69
CA GLN A 42 10.53 -4.06 26.57
C GLN A 42 10.81 -3.47 25.18
N ALA A 43 11.04 -2.17 25.06
CA ALA A 43 11.13 -1.49 23.77
C ALA A 43 12.28 -2.02 22.89
N ASN A 44 12.03 -2.12 21.58
CA ASN A 44 13.01 -2.54 20.57
C ASN A 44 14.25 -1.64 20.52
N LEU A 45 14.13 -0.37 20.95
CA LEU A 45 15.19 0.63 20.92
C LEU A 45 15.31 1.37 22.26
N THR A 46 16.28 0.95 23.06
CA THR A 46 16.62 1.56 24.36
C THR A 46 17.97 2.28 24.35
N ASP A 47 18.74 2.16 23.26
CA ASP A 47 20.06 2.76 23.15
C ASP A 47 19.99 4.29 23.09
N LYS A 48 20.47 4.95 24.14
CA LYS A 48 20.60 6.42 24.21
C LYS A 48 21.54 7.00 23.16
N GLY A 49 22.45 6.19 22.61
CA GLY A 49 23.33 6.53 21.50
C GLY A 49 22.61 6.72 20.17
N VAL A 50 21.31 6.38 20.07
CA VAL A 50 20.50 6.45 18.84
C VAL A 50 20.58 7.81 18.16
N PHE A 51 20.44 8.92 18.90
CA PHE A 51 20.49 10.27 18.33
C PHE A 51 21.85 10.59 17.69
N LYS A 52 22.94 10.05 18.24
CA LYS A 52 24.28 10.18 17.64
C LYS A 52 24.48 9.24 16.46
N ARG A 53 23.79 8.09 16.40
CA ARG A 53 23.85 7.16 15.26
C ARG A 53 23.11 7.71 14.03
N PHE A 54 21.98 8.37 14.25
CA PHE A 54 21.13 8.96 13.21
C PHE A 54 21.34 10.46 13.00
N ALA A 55 22.46 11.00 13.48
CA ALA A 55 22.83 12.39 13.25
C ALA A 55 23.03 12.67 11.75
N LEU A 56 22.72 13.90 11.31
CA LEU A 56 22.70 14.28 9.90
C LEU A 56 24.05 14.09 9.20
N GLU A 57 25.16 14.25 9.93
CA GLU A 57 26.52 14.10 9.41
C GLU A 57 26.84 12.65 9.01
N LYS A 58 26.06 11.69 9.51
CA LYS A 58 26.17 10.27 9.15
C LYS A 58 25.27 9.89 7.97
N PHE A 59 24.49 10.81 7.43
CA PHE A 59 23.71 10.58 6.22
C PHE A 59 24.65 10.27 5.03
N PRO A 60 24.33 9.29 4.17
CA PRO A 60 23.19 8.37 4.20
C PRO A 60 23.49 7.04 4.93
N GLY A 61 24.66 6.91 5.58
CA GLY A 61 25.21 5.65 6.07
C GLY A 61 24.31 4.90 7.07
N TYR A 62 23.57 5.61 7.90
CA TYR A 62 22.69 4.99 8.91
C TYR A 62 21.50 4.22 8.30
N TYR A 63 21.13 4.45 7.03
CA TYR A 63 20.12 3.64 6.34
C TYR A 63 20.55 2.19 6.11
N LYS A 64 21.83 1.88 6.33
CA LYS A 64 22.31 0.50 6.43
C LYS A 64 21.56 -0.28 7.52
N GLU A 65 21.32 0.34 8.69
CA GLU A 65 20.59 -0.30 9.80
C GLU A 65 19.15 -0.65 9.39
N PHE A 66 18.55 0.13 8.48
CA PHE A 66 17.19 -0.08 7.99
C PHE A 66 17.15 -1.27 7.05
N ALA A 67 18.08 -1.30 6.09
CA ALA A 67 18.15 -2.35 5.09
C ALA A 67 18.63 -3.69 5.65
N GLU A 68 19.36 -3.71 6.76
CA GLU A 68 19.76 -4.94 7.44
C GLU A 68 18.60 -5.68 8.14
N LEU A 69 17.43 -5.04 8.28
CA LEU A 69 16.20 -5.72 8.71
C LEU A 69 15.57 -6.58 7.60
N LEU A 70 16.09 -6.52 6.38
CA LEU A 70 15.55 -7.18 5.19
C LEU A 70 16.51 -8.24 4.65
N ASP A 71 15.92 -9.20 3.96
CA ASP A 71 16.62 -10.25 3.23
C ASP A 71 16.85 -9.82 1.78
N TRP A 72 18.10 -9.92 1.34
CA TRP A 72 18.55 -9.48 0.02
C TRP A 72 19.12 -10.67 -0.75
N TYR A 73 18.74 -10.83 -2.02
CA TYR A 73 19.38 -11.78 -2.93
C TYR A 73 20.80 -11.33 -3.29
N LYS A 74 20.98 -10.00 -3.43
CA LYS A 74 22.28 -9.35 -3.57
C LYS A 74 22.25 -8.06 -2.74
N LYS A 75 23.22 -7.87 -1.86
CA LYS A 75 23.39 -6.59 -1.16
C LYS A 75 23.74 -5.48 -2.15
N TRP A 76 23.37 -4.26 -1.80
CA TRP A 76 23.61 -3.08 -2.61
C TRP A 76 25.09 -2.70 -2.69
N ASP A 77 25.45 -2.05 -3.79
CA ASP A 77 26.79 -1.53 -4.02
C ASP A 77 26.92 -0.08 -3.47
N LYS A 78 25.80 0.68 -3.45
CA LYS A 78 25.73 2.06 -2.92
C LYS A 78 24.42 2.29 -2.16
N ILE A 79 24.47 2.87 -0.96
CA ILE A 79 23.27 3.12 -0.12
C ILE A 79 22.36 4.17 -0.77
N PHE A 80 22.91 5.26 -1.27
CA PHE A 80 22.14 6.36 -1.83
C PHE A 80 22.86 6.95 -3.04
N ASP A 81 22.14 7.14 -4.12
CA ASP A 81 22.60 7.89 -5.28
C ASP A 81 21.73 9.13 -5.50
N GLY A 82 22.36 10.29 -5.26
CA GLY A 82 21.77 11.60 -5.44
C GLY A 82 22.30 12.41 -6.61
N SER A 83 22.96 11.76 -7.57
CA SER A 83 23.55 12.42 -8.73
C SER A 83 22.54 13.05 -9.70
N LYS A 84 21.26 12.63 -9.66
CA LYS A 84 20.23 13.11 -10.59
C LYS A 84 18.91 13.49 -9.90
N PRO A 85 18.83 14.61 -9.17
CA PRO A 85 17.58 15.11 -8.61
C PRO A 85 16.51 15.35 -9.72
N PRO A 86 15.22 15.08 -9.47
CA PRO A 86 14.61 14.51 -8.26
C PRO A 86 14.56 12.97 -8.24
N PHE A 87 15.31 12.28 -9.11
CA PHE A 87 15.32 10.81 -9.27
C PHE A 87 16.31 10.13 -8.31
N TRP A 88 16.05 10.28 -7.01
CA TRP A 88 16.85 9.67 -5.95
C TRP A 88 16.75 8.15 -5.97
N ARG A 89 17.89 7.46 -5.83
CA ARG A 89 17.94 5.99 -5.81
C ARG A 89 18.54 5.48 -4.51
N TRP A 90 17.91 4.48 -3.92
CA TRP A 90 18.32 3.86 -2.66
C TRP A 90 18.73 2.41 -2.89
N PHE A 91 19.80 1.99 -2.22
CA PHE A 91 20.35 0.63 -2.25
C PHE A 91 20.68 0.15 -3.68
N VAL A 92 21.34 1.01 -4.46
CA VAL A 92 21.69 0.79 -5.87
C VAL A 92 22.51 -0.47 -6.03
N GLY A 93 22.14 -1.29 -7.03
CA GLY A 93 22.77 -2.57 -7.32
C GLY A 93 22.30 -3.73 -6.43
N GLY A 94 21.45 -3.46 -5.42
CA GLY A 94 20.82 -4.47 -4.59
C GLY A 94 19.69 -5.19 -5.32
N LYS A 95 19.46 -6.46 -4.96
CA LYS A 95 18.35 -7.28 -5.46
C LYS A 95 17.49 -7.80 -4.32
N ILE A 96 16.19 -7.60 -4.41
CA ILE A 96 15.22 -7.87 -3.34
C ILE A 96 13.84 -8.26 -3.92
N ASN A 97 12.98 -8.82 -3.10
CA ASN A 97 11.55 -8.98 -3.37
C ASN A 97 10.73 -8.65 -2.11
N ALA A 98 9.70 -7.82 -2.24
CA ALA A 98 8.89 -7.40 -1.09
C ALA A 98 7.99 -8.54 -0.58
N SER A 99 7.38 -9.34 -1.46
CA SER A 99 6.56 -10.49 -1.05
C SER A 99 7.37 -11.52 -0.27
N TYR A 100 8.61 -11.79 -0.68
CA TYR A 100 9.50 -12.69 0.06
C TYR A 100 9.78 -12.18 1.49
N ASN A 101 10.06 -10.88 1.63
CA ASN A 101 10.36 -10.24 2.91
C ASN A 101 9.14 -10.14 3.83
N CYS A 102 7.93 -10.09 3.30
CA CYS A 102 6.70 -10.02 4.09
C CYS A 102 6.07 -11.39 4.37
N VAL A 103 6.49 -12.46 3.69
CA VAL A 103 5.81 -13.76 3.78
C VAL A 103 6.81 -14.92 3.88
N ASP A 104 7.53 -15.21 2.79
CA ASP A 104 8.31 -16.44 2.63
C ASP A 104 9.35 -16.63 3.74
N ARG A 105 10.11 -15.57 4.10
CA ARG A 105 11.18 -15.66 5.11
C ARG A 105 10.68 -16.01 6.51
N HIS A 106 9.40 -15.77 6.79
CA HIS A 106 8.80 -16.01 8.10
C HIS A 106 8.28 -17.43 8.27
N LEU A 107 8.10 -18.20 7.19
CA LEU A 107 7.45 -19.51 7.23
C LEU A 107 8.16 -20.53 8.13
N ALA A 108 9.50 -20.52 8.16
CA ALA A 108 10.27 -21.46 8.96
C ALA A 108 9.90 -21.41 10.46
N LYS A 109 9.64 -20.22 10.99
CA LYS A 109 9.32 -19.98 12.41
C LYS A 109 7.84 -19.72 12.68
N HIS A 110 7.13 -19.08 11.74
CA HIS A 110 5.80 -18.49 11.96
C HIS A 110 4.70 -19.02 11.04
N ARG A 111 4.90 -20.13 10.31
CA ARG A 111 3.90 -20.65 9.35
C ARG A 111 2.47 -20.75 9.88
N ASN A 112 2.29 -21.18 11.14
CA ASN A 112 0.97 -21.38 11.76
C ASN A 112 0.45 -20.13 12.49
N LYS A 113 1.23 -19.05 12.55
CA LYS A 113 0.82 -17.79 13.16
C LYS A 113 -0.12 -17.06 12.21
N ALA A 114 -1.17 -16.43 12.75
CA ALA A 114 -1.99 -15.48 12.00
C ALA A 114 -1.10 -14.33 11.45
N ALA A 115 -1.19 -14.08 10.15
CA ALA A 115 -0.59 -12.92 9.49
C ALA A 115 -1.61 -11.78 9.37
N ILE A 116 -2.85 -12.12 9.01
CA ILE A 116 -3.95 -11.16 8.81
C ILE A 116 -5.16 -11.58 9.65
N HIS A 117 -5.74 -10.62 10.36
CA HIS A 117 -7.03 -10.72 11.03
C HIS A 117 -8.03 -9.82 10.31
N PHE A 118 -8.81 -10.35 9.38
CA PHE A 118 -9.87 -9.57 8.77
C PHE A 118 -11.09 -9.53 9.68
N VAL A 119 -11.32 -8.36 10.29
CA VAL A 119 -12.51 -8.07 11.09
C VAL A 119 -13.60 -7.51 10.16
N PRO A 120 -14.64 -8.30 9.83
CA PRO A 120 -15.72 -7.82 8.98
C PRO A 120 -16.53 -6.74 9.70
N GLU A 121 -17.08 -5.79 8.94
CA GLU A 121 -17.96 -4.77 9.52
C GLU A 121 -19.28 -5.34 10.08
N PRO A 122 -20.00 -6.27 9.40
CA PRO A 122 -21.14 -6.91 10.01
C PRO A 122 -20.71 -7.82 11.17
N GLU A 123 -21.15 -7.50 12.39
CA GLU A 123 -20.76 -8.22 13.62
C GLU A 123 -21.20 -9.70 13.67
N HIS A 124 -22.15 -10.09 12.81
CA HIS A 124 -22.60 -11.47 12.69
C HIS A 124 -21.72 -12.32 11.75
N GLU A 125 -20.82 -11.70 10.98
CA GLU A 125 -19.82 -12.43 10.20
C GLU A 125 -18.61 -12.77 11.07
N ALA A 126 -18.10 -14.00 10.92
CA ALA A 126 -16.93 -14.43 11.67
C ALA A 126 -15.67 -13.67 11.24
N ILE A 127 -14.82 -13.31 12.21
CA ILE A 127 -13.47 -12.80 11.95
C ILE A 127 -12.71 -13.88 11.17
N GLN A 128 -12.06 -13.47 10.07
CA GLN A 128 -11.25 -14.37 9.27
C GLN A 128 -9.79 -14.24 9.68
N HIS A 129 -9.16 -15.38 9.93
CA HIS A 129 -7.74 -15.45 10.24
C HIS A 129 -7.02 -16.09 9.06
N VAL A 130 -6.01 -15.40 8.53
CA VAL A 130 -5.12 -15.94 7.50
C VAL A 130 -3.74 -16.10 8.11
N THR A 131 -3.30 -17.34 8.26
CA THR A 131 -1.95 -17.66 8.74
C THR A 131 -0.88 -17.29 7.73
N TYR A 132 0.39 -17.17 8.14
CA TYR A 132 1.50 -16.96 7.20
C TYR A 132 1.58 -18.08 6.15
N GLN A 133 1.29 -19.33 6.51
CA GLN A 133 1.22 -20.43 5.56
C GLN A 133 0.10 -20.24 4.53
N GLU A 134 -1.10 -19.86 4.97
CA GLU A 134 -2.23 -19.61 4.06
C GLU A 134 -1.99 -18.37 3.21
N LEU A 135 -1.41 -17.31 3.78
CA LEU A 135 -1.02 -16.11 3.04
C LEU A 135 -0.02 -16.46 1.93
N TYR A 136 0.99 -17.26 2.25
CA TYR A 136 1.93 -17.77 1.25
C TYR A 136 1.23 -18.53 0.13
N VAL A 137 0.32 -19.44 0.47
CA VAL A 137 -0.45 -20.21 -0.52
C VAL A 137 -1.25 -19.26 -1.43
N ARG A 138 -2.10 -18.42 -0.84
CA ARG A 138 -2.99 -17.53 -1.59
C ARG A 138 -2.24 -16.53 -2.46
N VAL A 139 -1.13 -15.97 -1.96
CA VAL A 139 -0.25 -15.08 -2.75
C VAL A 139 0.35 -15.79 -3.94
N ASN A 140 0.81 -17.04 -3.78
CA ASN A 140 1.40 -17.80 -4.88
C ASN A 140 0.38 -18.21 -5.93
N GLU A 141 -0.80 -18.65 -5.52
CA GLU A 141 -1.87 -19.06 -6.43
C GLU A 141 -2.42 -17.86 -7.21
N PHE A 142 -2.61 -16.72 -6.54
CA PHE A 142 -3.04 -15.51 -7.22
C PHE A 142 -1.94 -14.92 -8.12
N ALA A 143 -0.66 -14.97 -7.71
CA ALA A 143 0.46 -14.60 -8.59
C ALA A 143 0.52 -15.51 -9.84
N ALA A 144 0.25 -16.81 -9.70
CA ALA A 144 0.17 -17.72 -10.84
C ALA A 144 -0.96 -17.31 -11.80
N LEU A 145 -2.14 -16.96 -11.27
CA LEU A 145 -3.27 -16.44 -12.05
C LEU A 145 -2.88 -15.16 -12.80
N LEU A 146 -2.29 -14.18 -12.13
CA LEU A 146 -1.86 -12.92 -12.75
C LEU A 146 -0.83 -13.16 -13.87
N ARG A 147 0.12 -14.06 -13.67
CA ARG A 147 1.13 -14.39 -14.68
C ARG A 147 0.53 -15.15 -15.86
N ASP A 148 -0.23 -16.22 -15.61
CA ASP A 148 -0.61 -17.19 -16.63
C ASP A 148 -1.90 -16.79 -17.36
N PHE A 149 -2.89 -16.22 -16.65
CA PHE A 149 -4.16 -15.80 -17.23
C PHE A 149 -4.12 -14.36 -17.76
N CYS A 150 -3.51 -13.45 -16.99
CA CYS A 150 -3.41 -12.05 -17.40
C CYS A 150 -2.17 -11.76 -18.25
N GLY A 151 -1.16 -12.65 -18.26
CA GLY A 151 0.08 -12.42 -18.99
C GLY A 151 0.91 -11.27 -18.38
N LEU A 152 0.78 -11.02 -17.08
CA LEU A 152 1.50 -9.96 -16.38
C LEU A 152 2.94 -10.39 -16.07
N LYS A 153 3.87 -9.46 -16.25
CA LYS A 153 5.30 -9.61 -15.99
C LYS A 153 5.85 -8.40 -15.22
N ALA A 154 7.08 -8.53 -14.74
CA ALA A 154 7.75 -7.45 -14.01
C ALA A 154 7.74 -6.13 -14.82
N GLY A 155 7.38 -5.03 -14.16
CA GLY A 155 7.27 -3.69 -14.76
C GLY A 155 5.88 -3.35 -15.32
N ASP A 156 4.99 -4.33 -15.49
CA ASP A 156 3.59 -4.05 -15.83
C ASP A 156 2.87 -3.36 -14.67
N ARG A 157 1.82 -2.60 -14.98
CA ARG A 157 1.02 -1.87 -13.99
C ARG A 157 -0.38 -2.43 -13.89
N VAL A 158 -0.86 -2.55 -12.66
CA VAL A 158 -2.21 -3.05 -12.34
C VAL A 158 -2.87 -2.08 -11.38
N THR A 159 -4.08 -1.64 -11.72
CA THR A 159 -4.88 -0.83 -10.81
C THR A 159 -5.71 -1.73 -9.91
N LEU A 160 -5.67 -1.45 -8.61
CA LEU A 160 -6.48 -2.13 -7.61
C LEU A 160 -7.56 -1.14 -7.15
N HIS A 161 -8.82 -1.41 -7.44
CA HIS A 161 -9.94 -0.65 -6.90
C HIS A 161 -10.71 -1.57 -5.96
N MET A 162 -10.08 -1.87 -4.82
CA MET A 162 -10.56 -2.84 -3.85
C MET A 162 -10.81 -2.20 -2.48
N PRO A 163 -11.81 -2.69 -1.73
CA PRO A 163 -12.09 -2.26 -0.35
C PRO A 163 -11.16 -2.95 0.67
N MET A 164 -11.33 -2.60 1.95
CA MET A 164 -10.65 -3.27 3.08
C MET A 164 -11.17 -4.70 3.29
N VAL A 165 -10.59 -5.65 2.55
CA VAL A 165 -10.84 -7.10 2.65
C VAL A 165 -9.51 -7.85 2.68
N ALA A 166 -9.50 -9.11 3.16
CA ALA A 166 -8.29 -9.93 3.24
C ALA A 166 -7.63 -10.15 1.87
N GLU A 167 -8.40 -10.15 0.79
CA GLU A 167 -7.92 -10.33 -0.59
C GLU A 167 -7.08 -9.15 -1.09
N LEU A 168 -7.21 -7.95 -0.51
CA LEU A 168 -6.44 -6.78 -0.92
C LEU A 168 -4.93 -6.93 -0.63
N PRO A 169 -4.47 -7.19 0.62
CA PRO A 169 -3.05 -7.45 0.86
C PRO A 169 -2.53 -8.68 0.09
N ILE A 170 -3.35 -9.73 -0.10
CA ILE A 170 -2.99 -10.88 -0.95
C ILE A 170 -2.71 -10.43 -2.39
N THR A 171 -3.58 -9.58 -2.94
CA THR A 171 -3.46 -9.03 -4.30
C THR A 171 -2.21 -8.15 -4.45
N MET A 172 -1.94 -7.26 -3.48
CA MET A 172 -0.74 -6.42 -3.47
C MET A 172 0.54 -7.25 -3.40
N LEU A 173 0.58 -8.26 -2.53
CA LEU A 173 1.74 -9.14 -2.36
C LEU A 173 1.96 -10.03 -3.59
N ALA A 174 0.90 -10.49 -4.25
CA ALA A 174 1.00 -11.23 -5.51
C ALA A 174 1.59 -10.36 -6.63
N CYS A 175 1.19 -9.09 -6.74
CA CYS A 175 1.80 -8.15 -7.68
C CYS A 175 3.29 -7.95 -7.35
N ALA A 176 3.61 -7.67 -6.09
CA ALA A 176 4.99 -7.49 -5.63
C ALA A 176 5.86 -8.75 -5.85
N ARG A 177 5.28 -9.95 -5.74
CA ARG A 177 5.97 -11.22 -6.01
C ARG A 177 6.42 -11.33 -7.46
N LEU A 178 5.62 -10.85 -8.40
CA LEU A 178 5.91 -10.86 -9.84
C LEU A 178 6.74 -9.65 -10.31
N GLY A 179 6.99 -8.67 -9.44
CA GLY A 179 7.55 -7.38 -9.84
C GLY A 179 6.56 -6.51 -10.63
N VAL A 180 5.26 -6.80 -10.53
CA VAL A 180 4.16 -6.00 -11.09
C VAL A 180 3.92 -4.81 -10.17
N ILE A 181 3.79 -3.63 -10.75
CA ILE A 181 3.60 -2.36 -10.05
C ILE A 181 2.10 -2.21 -9.77
N HIS A 182 1.69 -2.36 -8.53
CA HIS A 182 0.29 -2.16 -8.16
C HIS A 182 -0.01 -0.68 -7.90
N SER A 183 -1.23 -0.25 -8.22
CA SER A 183 -1.73 1.11 -8.03
C SER A 183 -3.09 1.04 -7.35
N GLN A 184 -3.09 1.05 -6.02
CA GLN A 184 -4.32 0.99 -5.23
C GLN A 184 -5.06 2.32 -5.24
N VAL A 185 -6.36 2.24 -5.48
CA VAL A 185 -7.33 3.32 -5.50
C VAL A 185 -8.31 3.07 -4.38
N PHE A 186 -8.45 4.05 -3.48
CA PHE A 186 -9.41 3.99 -2.37
C PHE A 186 -10.81 3.66 -2.88
N SER A 187 -11.45 2.62 -2.31
CA SER A 187 -12.76 2.10 -2.74
C SER A 187 -13.91 3.11 -2.65
N GLY A 188 -13.73 4.16 -1.84
CA GLY A 188 -14.66 5.28 -1.75
C GLY A 188 -14.64 6.21 -2.96
N PHE A 189 -13.63 6.15 -3.84
CA PHE A 189 -13.59 6.98 -5.03
C PHE A 189 -14.59 6.54 -6.10
N SER A 190 -14.87 7.47 -7.03
CA SER A 190 -15.76 7.24 -8.16
C SER A 190 -15.08 6.42 -9.25
N GLY A 191 -15.87 5.84 -10.15
CA GLY A 191 -15.34 5.16 -11.34
C GLY A 191 -14.47 6.08 -12.21
N LYS A 192 -14.84 7.36 -12.38
CA LYS A 192 -14.02 8.35 -13.12
C LYS A 192 -12.69 8.62 -12.42
N ALA A 193 -12.68 8.79 -11.11
CA ALA A 193 -11.42 8.99 -10.37
C ALA A 193 -10.51 7.75 -10.42
N CYS A 194 -11.09 6.55 -10.53
CA CYS A 194 -10.34 5.33 -10.83
C CYS A 194 -9.81 5.34 -12.26
N ALA A 195 -10.63 5.71 -13.26
CA ALA A 195 -10.23 5.82 -14.66
C ALA A 195 -9.03 6.74 -14.87
N ASP A 196 -9.03 7.93 -14.26
CA ASP A 196 -7.93 8.89 -14.39
C ASP A 196 -6.58 8.27 -13.97
N ARG A 197 -6.59 7.39 -12.96
CA ARG A 197 -5.42 6.67 -12.46
C ARG A 197 -5.07 5.47 -13.34
N VAL A 198 -6.08 4.75 -13.84
CA VAL A 198 -5.88 3.66 -14.80
C VAL A 198 -5.18 4.18 -16.05
N SER A 199 -5.65 5.31 -16.61
CA SER A 199 -5.10 5.93 -17.80
C SER A 199 -3.70 6.49 -17.57
N ASP A 200 -3.48 7.24 -16.49
CA ASP A 200 -2.16 7.83 -16.18
C ASP A 200 -1.10 6.76 -15.88
N SER A 201 -1.49 5.69 -15.19
CA SER A 201 -0.60 4.55 -14.92
C SER A 201 -0.55 3.57 -16.09
N GLU A 202 -1.28 3.77 -17.19
CA GLU A 202 -1.39 2.80 -18.29
C GLU A 202 -1.61 1.35 -17.78
N SER A 203 -2.46 1.18 -16.76
CA SER A 203 -2.65 -0.11 -16.12
C SER A 203 -3.26 -1.13 -17.09
N ARG A 204 -2.65 -2.31 -17.24
CA ARG A 204 -3.13 -3.34 -18.17
C ARG A 204 -4.39 -4.05 -17.65
N VAL A 205 -4.48 -4.21 -16.33
CA VAL A 205 -5.55 -4.94 -15.64
C VAL A 205 -6.11 -4.09 -14.51
N LEU A 206 -7.42 -4.16 -14.32
CA LEU A 206 -8.13 -3.61 -13.18
C LEU A 206 -8.58 -4.77 -12.28
N ILE A 207 -8.23 -4.73 -11.00
CA ILE A 207 -8.69 -5.71 -10.01
C ILE A 207 -9.65 -5.01 -9.05
N THR A 208 -10.83 -5.57 -8.88
CA THR A 208 -11.92 -4.97 -8.10
C THR A 208 -12.68 -6.04 -7.33
N MET A 209 -13.79 -5.64 -6.70
CA MET A 209 -14.69 -6.53 -5.98
C MET A 209 -16.12 -6.28 -6.45
N ASP A 210 -16.98 -7.29 -6.32
CA ASP A 210 -18.40 -7.18 -6.67
C ASP A 210 -19.15 -6.19 -5.76
N ALA A 211 -19.00 -6.32 -4.45
CA ALA A 211 -19.62 -5.48 -3.43
C ALA A 211 -18.77 -5.41 -2.15
N TYR A 212 -19.09 -4.52 -1.21
CA TYR A 212 -18.45 -4.47 0.11
C TYR A 212 -19.28 -3.72 1.14
N TYR A 213 -19.00 -3.95 2.43
CA TYR A 213 -19.67 -3.25 3.51
C TYR A 213 -19.00 -1.91 3.81
N ARG A 214 -19.84 -0.88 4.01
CA ARG A 214 -19.44 0.40 4.60
C ARG A 214 -20.63 1.03 5.32
N GLY A 215 -20.45 1.51 6.55
CA GLY A 215 -21.53 2.14 7.32
C GLY A 215 -22.79 1.26 7.47
N GLY A 216 -22.58 -0.04 7.68
CA GLY A 216 -23.61 -1.07 7.85
C GLY A 216 -24.32 -1.51 6.56
N LYS A 217 -23.96 -0.95 5.40
CA LYS A 217 -24.62 -1.23 4.12
C LYS A 217 -23.69 -1.97 3.16
N LEU A 218 -24.24 -2.96 2.45
CA LEU A 218 -23.56 -3.62 1.35
C LEU A 218 -23.68 -2.76 0.09
N PHE A 219 -22.58 -2.12 -0.30
CA PHE A 219 -22.46 -1.30 -1.51
C PHE A 219 -21.98 -2.15 -2.67
N GLU A 220 -22.65 -2.05 -3.82
CA GLU A 220 -22.10 -2.60 -5.06
C GLU A 220 -20.90 -1.77 -5.53
N HIS A 221 -19.90 -2.46 -6.07
CA HIS A 221 -18.62 -1.85 -6.41
C HIS A 221 -18.21 -2.11 -7.86
N LYS A 222 -18.69 -3.20 -8.46
CA LYS A 222 -18.43 -3.51 -9.87
C LYS A 222 -18.94 -2.43 -10.85
N GLU A 223 -20.05 -1.75 -10.56
CA GLU A 223 -20.54 -0.64 -11.39
C GLU A 223 -19.45 0.44 -11.58
N LYS A 224 -18.68 0.75 -10.53
CA LYS A 224 -17.59 1.73 -10.62
C LYS A 224 -16.47 1.26 -11.54
N ALA A 225 -16.21 -0.04 -11.62
CA ALA A 225 -15.23 -0.59 -12.54
C ALA A 225 -15.71 -0.49 -14.00
N ASP A 226 -17.01 -0.64 -14.27
CA ASP A 226 -17.58 -0.43 -15.60
C ASP A 226 -17.42 1.02 -16.06
N ILE A 227 -17.73 1.96 -15.15
CA ILE A 227 -17.47 3.38 -15.39
C ILE A 227 -15.96 3.61 -15.63
N ALA A 228 -15.09 3.01 -14.81
CA ALA A 228 -13.65 3.20 -14.94
C ALA A 228 -13.11 2.72 -16.30
N VAL A 229 -13.56 1.55 -16.78
CA VAL A 229 -13.22 1.03 -18.10
C VAL A 229 -13.70 1.97 -19.20
N ALA A 230 -14.97 2.38 -19.16
CA ALA A 230 -15.56 3.23 -20.19
C ALA A 230 -14.89 4.61 -20.26
N GLU A 231 -14.55 5.19 -19.12
CA GLU A 231 -13.86 6.49 -19.05
C GLU A 231 -12.39 6.38 -19.46
N ALA A 232 -11.67 5.32 -19.07
CA ALA A 232 -10.29 5.11 -19.51
C ALA A 232 -10.20 4.93 -21.04
N ALA A 233 -11.18 4.21 -21.62
CA ALA A 233 -11.29 4.05 -23.07
C ALA A 233 -11.46 5.38 -23.81
N LYS A 234 -12.21 6.35 -23.24
CA LYS A 234 -12.34 7.71 -23.80
C LYS A 234 -11.02 8.48 -23.77
N ASP A 235 -10.19 8.21 -22.77
CA ASP A 235 -8.84 8.77 -22.63
C ASP A 235 -7.79 8.00 -23.46
N GLY A 236 -8.22 7.04 -24.30
CA GLY A 236 -7.36 6.29 -25.21
C GLY A 236 -6.67 5.06 -24.60
N HIS A 237 -7.01 4.70 -23.36
CA HIS A 237 -6.42 3.57 -22.66
C HIS A 237 -7.41 2.41 -22.50
N GLN A 238 -7.13 1.28 -23.16
CA GLN A 238 -7.99 0.09 -23.11
C GLN A 238 -7.45 -0.93 -22.10
N LEU A 239 -8.26 -1.23 -21.08
CA LEU A 239 -7.97 -2.31 -20.14
C LEU A 239 -8.11 -3.66 -20.83
N GLU A 240 -7.14 -4.55 -20.63
CA GLU A 240 -7.18 -5.89 -21.21
C GLU A 240 -8.15 -6.81 -20.48
N LYS A 241 -8.20 -6.71 -19.14
CA LYS A 241 -9.04 -7.55 -18.28
C LYS A 241 -9.48 -6.80 -17.02
N VAL A 242 -10.65 -7.17 -16.51
CA VAL A 242 -11.15 -6.80 -15.19
C VAL A 242 -11.29 -8.06 -14.36
N LEU A 243 -10.55 -8.15 -13.26
CA LEU A 243 -10.68 -9.24 -12.30
C LEU A 243 -11.59 -8.82 -11.16
N VAL A 244 -12.63 -9.62 -10.87
CA VAL A 244 -13.65 -9.30 -9.87
C VAL A 244 -13.60 -10.33 -8.75
N TRP A 245 -13.15 -9.92 -7.57
CA TRP A 245 -13.32 -10.72 -6.35
C TRP A 245 -14.77 -10.70 -5.89
N GLN A 246 -15.21 -11.77 -5.21
CA GLN A 246 -16.51 -11.81 -4.55
C GLN A 246 -16.34 -11.55 -3.05
N ARG A 247 -17.13 -10.63 -2.48
CA ARG A 247 -17.16 -10.40 -1.02
C ARG A 247 -17.59 -11.63 -0.23
N HIS A 248 -18.45 -12.45 -0.84
CA HIS A 248 -18.88 -13.74 -0.32
C HIS A 248 -18.60 -14.79 -1.40
N ALA A 249 -17.67 -15.71 -1.12
CA ALA A 249 -17.26 -16.72 -2.09
C ALA A 249 -18.46 -17.53 -2.62
N GLY A 250 -18.54 -17.67 -3.95
CA GLY A 250 -19.64 -18.36 -4.63
C GLY A 250 -20.91 -17.50 -4.81
N LYS A 251 -20.92 -16.25 -4.36
CA LYS A 251 -22.06 -15.33 -4.50
C LYS A 251 -21.62 -14.01 -5.12
N TYR A 252 -22.10 -13.76 -6.33
CA TYR A 252 -21.97 -12.46 -6.97
C TYR A 252 -23.02 -11.48 -6.44
N SER A 253 -22.57 -10.39 -5.80
CA SER A 253 -23.43 -9.48 -5.03
C SER A 253 -23.62 -8.09 -5.66
N SER A 254 -23.28 -7.92 -6.94
CA SER A 254 -23.52 -6.67 -7.69
C SER A 254 -24.69 -6.82 -8.67
N GLN A 255 -25.38 -5.70 -8.95
CA GLN A 255 -26.40 -5.64 -10.00
C GLN A 255 -25.78 -5.45 -11.39
N ALA A 256 -24.59 -4.85 -11.46
CA ALA A 256 -23.84 -4.70 -12.70
C ALA A 256 -23.49 -6.07 -13.30
N LYS A 257 -23.76 -6.26 -14.59
CA LYS A 257 -23.48 -7.53 -15.29
C LYS A 257 -21.98 -7.66 -15.60
N LEU A 258 -21.50 -8.89 -15.61
CA LEU A 258 -20.17 -9.21 -16.13
C LEU A 258 -20.18 -9.10 -17.65
N VAL A 259 -19.20 -8.41 -18.21
CA VAL A 259 -18.99 -8.30 -19.67
C VAL A 259 -18.11 -9.44 -20.14
N GLU A 260 -18.65 -10.27 -21.03
CA GLU A 260 -17.94 -11.42 -21.60
C GLU A 260 -16.64 -11.00 -22.29
N GLY A 261 -15.58 -11.80 -22.09
CA GLY A 261 -14.26 -11.53 -22.65
C GLY A 261 -13.44 -10.45 -21.92
N ARG A 262 -14.07 -9.66 -21.04
CA ARG A 262 -13.41 -8.59 -20.26
C ARG A 262 -13.39 -8.88 -18.76
N ASP A 263 -14.53 -9.25 -18.20
CA ASP A 263 -14.71 -9.43 -16.76
C ASP A 263 -14.59 -10.89 -16.36
N PHE A 264 -13.76 -11.17 -15.36
CA PHE A 264 -13.54 -12.53 -14.88
C PHE A 264 -13.61 -12.57 -13.35
N VAL A 265 -14.46 -13.47 -12.84
CA VAL A 265 -14.58 -13.70 -11.39
C VAL A 265 -13.36 -14.45 -10.89
N VAL A 266 -12.62 -13.86 -9.95
CA VAL A 266 -11.38 -14.44 -9.43
C VAL A 266 -11.63 -15.79 -8.76
N ASN A 267 -12.71 -15.89 -7.98
CA ASN A 267 -13.10 -17.11 -7.27
C ASN A 267 -13.34 -18.30 -8.21
N ASP A 268 -13.76 -18.08 -9.46
CA ASP A 268 -14.00 -19.13 -10.45
C ASP A 268 -12.71 -19.55 -11.18
N LEU A 269 -11.74 -18.63 -11.27
CA LEU A 269 -10.45 -18.86 -11.91
C LEU A 269 -9.43 -19.55 -10.98
N LEU A 270 -9.42 -19.18 -9.69
CA LEU A 270 -8.46 -19.67 -8.70
C LEU A 270 -8.36 -21.20 -8.59
N PRO A 271 -9.45 -22.00 -8.70
CA PRO A 271 -9.36 -23.46 -8.68
C PRO A 271 -8.32 -24.06 -9.65
N LYS A 272 -8.07 -23.40 -10.79
CA LYS A 272 -7.07 -23.84 -11.79
C LYS A 272 -5.62 -23.63 -11.34
N TYR A 273 -5.41 -22.81 -10.31
CA TYR A 273 -4.10 -22.39 -9.81
C TYR A 273 -3.78 -22.96 -8.43
N LEU A 274 -4.67 -23.76 -7.85
CA LEU A 274 -4.44 -24.38 -6.53
C LEU A 274 -3.12 -25.16 -6.50
N GLY A 275 -2.37 -24.98 -5.41
CA GLY A 275 -1.08 -25.64 -5.20
C GLY A 275 0.09 -25.05 -6.01
N LYS A 276 -0.14 -24.08 -6.91
CA LYS A 276 0.96 -23.44 -7.64
C LYS A 276 1.86 -22.67 -6.69
N ARG A 277 3.17 -22.74 -6.94
CA ARG A 277 4.22 -22.00 -6.24
C ARG A 277 5.06 -21.27 -7.28
N ILE A 278 5.19 -19.97 -7.09
CA ILE A 278 5.87 -19.05 -7.99
C ILE A 278 7.09 -18.54 -7.27
N ALA A 279 8.26 -18.67 -7.89
CA ALA A 279 9.47 -18.06 -7.34
C ALA A 279 9.30 -16.52 -7.36
N PRO A 280 9.60 -15.82 -6.25
CA PRO A 280 9.59 -14.36 -6.22
C PRO A 280 10.62 -13.82 -7.23
N VAL A 281 10.22 -12.85 -8.05
CA VAL A 281 11.11 -12.24 -9.04
C VAL A 281 12.14 -11.37 -8.31
N GLN A 282 13.43 -11.58 -8.59
CA GLN A 282 14.49 -10.74 -8.04
C GLN A 282 14.49 -9.39 -8.74
N MET A 283 14.08 -8.34 -8.03
CA MET A 283 13.96 -6.98 -8.57
C MET A 283 15.13 -6.10 -8.10
N PRO A 284 15.59 -5.13 -8.93
CA PRO A 284 16.44 -4.05 -8.45
C PRO A 284 15.80 -3.33 -7.25
N ALA A 285 16.59 -2.95 -6.27
CA ALA A 285 16.11 -2.25 -5.07
C ALA A 285 15.41 -0.92 -5.39
N ASP A 286 15.86 -0.25 -6.44
CA ASP A 286 15.34 1.02 -6.93
C ASP A 286 14.19 0.87 -7.94
N ALA A 287 13.79 -0.36 -8.28
CA ALA A 287 12.64 -0.60 -9.13
C ALA A 287 11.33 -0.17 -8.43
N PRO A 288 10.30 0.30 -9.18
CA PRO A 288 9.02 0.67 -8.62
C PRO A 288 8.31 -0.54 -7.98
N LEU A 289 7.81 -0.38 -6.75
CA LEU A 289 6.95 -1.35 -6.08
C LEU A 289 5.48 -1.04 -6.35
N PHE A 290 5.09 0.22 -6.18
CA PHE A 290 3.71 0.68 -6.35
C PHE A 290 3.64 2.16 -6.74
N LEU A 291 2.48 2.55 -7.24
CA LEU A 291 2.07 3.93 -7.45
C LEU A 291 0.99 4.32 -6.44
N MET A 292 1.13 5.49 -5.84
CA MET A 292 0.16 6.07 -4.91
C MET A 292 -0.26 7.44 -5.42
N TYR A 293 -1.51 7.56 -5.86
CA TYR A 293 -2.00 8.80 -6.43
C TYR A 293 -2.48 9.76 -5.35
N THR A 294 -1.90 10.96 -5.32
CA THR A 294 -2.30 12.04 -4.41
C THR A 294 -3.06 13.14 -5.16
N SER A 295 -3.98 13.80 -4.46
CA SER A 295 -4.66 15.00 -4.97
C SER A 295 -3.67 16.17 -4.95
N GLY A 296 -3.12 16.51 -6.11
CA GLY A 296 -2.35 17.73 -6.27
C GLY A 296 -3.27 18.96 -6.34
N THR A 297 -2.72 20.14 -6.04
CA THR A 297 -3.43 21.44 -6.11
C THR A 297 -3.77 21.90 -7.54
N THR A 298 -3.31 21.18 -8.58
CA THR A 298 -3.22 21.66 -9.97
C THR A 298 -4.02 20.82 -10.99
N GLY A 299 -4.96 19.97 -10.55
CA GLY A 299 -5.89 19.28 -11.46
C GLY A 299 -5.71 17.76 -11.48
N LYS A 300 -4.81 17.23 -12.34
CA LYS A 300 -4.67 15.77 -12.52
C LYS A 300 -3.99 15.08 -11.33
N PRO A 301 -4.46 13.90 -10.90
CA PRO A 301 -3.80 13.11 -9.85
C PRO A 301 -2.34 12.82 -10.21
N LYS A 302 -1.43 12.92 -9.24
CA LYS A 302 0.01 12.63 -9.45
C LYS A 302 0.35 11.28 -8.82
N GLY A 303 0.86 10.34 -9.61
CA GLY A 303 1.29 9.02 -9.14
C GLY A 303 2.64 9.10 -8.43
N ALA A 304 2.63 9.16 -7.09
CA ALA A 304 3.85 9.06 -6.31
C ALA A 304 4.39 7.62 -6.41
N GLN A 305 5.62 7.49 -6.91
CA GLN A 305 6.27 6.19 -7.08
C GLN A 305 7.14 5.88 -5.87
N HIS A 306 6.97 4.68 -5.30
CA HIS A 306 7.84 4.16 -4.24
C HIS A 306 8.68 3.00 -4.77
N SER A 307 9.99 3.05 -4.54
CA SER A 307 10.92 1.96 -4.90
C SER A 307 10.92 0.86 -3.85
N ILE A 308 11.24 -0.38 -4.23
CA ILE A 308 11.12 -1.55 -3.34
C ILE A 308 12.01 -1.44 -2.10
N GLY A 309 13.33 -1.33 -2.28
CA GLY A 309 14.31 -1.42 -1.20
C GLY A 309 14.24 -0.22 -0.26
N GLY A 310 14.18 0.99 -0.81
CA GLY A 310 14.08 2.23 -0.03
C GLY A 310 12.82 2.26 0.84
N TYR A 311 11.66 2.02 0.21
CA TYR A 311 10.38 2.01 0.91
C TYR A 311 10.31 0.91 1.96
N LEU A 312 10.62 -0.34 1.59
CA LEU A 312 10.45 -1.48 2.48
C LEU A 312 11.39 -1.37 3.69
N ALA A 313 12.64 -0.93 3.49
CA ALA A 313 13.58 -0.72 4.58
C ALA A 313 13.07 0.34 5.56
N TYR A 314 12.54 1.45 5.03
CA TYR A 314 11.96 2.53 5.83
C TYR A 314 10.77 2.06 6.66
N VAL A 315 9.75 1.48 6.04
CA VAL A 315 8.52 1.09 6.75
C VAL A 315 8.75 -0.06 7.72
N THR A 316 9.68 -0.98 7.42
CA THR A 316 10.07 -2.05 8.36
C THR A 316 10.76 -1.46 9.58
N TRP A 317 11.69 -0.52 9.38
CA TRP A 317 12.40 0.14 10.48
C TRP A 317 11.45 0.97 11.34
N THR A 318 10.56 1.78 10.74
CA THR A 318 9.61 2.58 11.53
C THR A 318 8.56 1.71 12.23
N SER A 319 8.09 0.64 11.61
CA SER A 319 7.23 -0.33 12.31
C SER A 319 7.93 -0.96 13.51
N LYS A 320 9.22 -1.29 13.39
CA LYS A 320 9.97 -1.90 14.49
C LYS A 320 10.29 -0.91 15.62
N TYR A 321 10.70 0.30 15.28
CA TYR A 321 11.33 1.20 16.26
C TYR A 321 10.49 2.42 16.64
N VAL A 322 9.50 2.79 15.82
CA VAL A 322 8.56 3.88 16.13
C VAL A 322 7.24 3.32 16.63
N GLN A 323 6.71 2.27 15.97
CA GLN A 323 5.50 1.57 16.43
C GLN A 323 5.81 0.46 17.44
N ASP A 324 7.09 0.19 17.68
CA ASP A 324 7.60 -0.80 18.62
C ASP A 324 7.06 -2.22 18.42
N ILE A 325 6.77 -2.59 17.17
CA ILE A 325 6.14 -3.87 16.82
C ILE A 325 7.13 -5.02 17.02
N HIS A 326 6.71 -6.00 17.82
CA HIS A 326 7.37 -7.27 18.00
C HIS A 326 6.73 -8.37 17.13
N PRO A 327 7.49 -9.44 16.79
CA PRO A 327 6.96 -10.57 16.02
C PRO A 327 5.78 -11.30 16.67
N GLU A 328 5.48 -11.07 17.93
CA GLU A 328 4.40 -11.69 18.70
C GLU A 328 3.16 -10.80 18.79
N ASP A 329 3.27 -9.53 18.37
CA ASP A 329 2.19 -8.56 18.47
C ASP A 329 1.08 -8.77 17.43
N VAL A 330 -0.11 -8.32 17.84
CA VAL A 330 -1.26 -8.07 16.96
C VAL A 330 -1.38 -6.56 16.80
N TYR A 331 -1.02 -6.05 15.64
CA TYR A 331 -1.01 -4.64 15.31
C TYR A 331 -2.30 -4.25 14.56
N TRP A 332 -3.02 -3.25 15.07
CA TRP A 332 -4.23 -2.75 14.44
C TRP A 332 -4.04 -1.31 13.97
N CYS A 333 -3.89 -1.13 12.66
CA CYS A 333 -3.98 0.18 12.02
C CYS A 333 -5.37 0.35 11.40
N MET A 334 -6.19 1.24 11.97
CA MET A 334 -7.56 1.51 11.53
C MET A 334 -7.65 2.37 10.25
N ALA A 335 -6.54 2.55 9.54
CA ALA A 335 -6.53 3.28 8.28
C ALA A 335 -7.07 2.42 7.13
N ASP A 336 -7.25 3.01 5.96
CA ASP A 336 -7.55 2.28 4.73
C ASP A 336 -6.27 2.07 3.91
N ILE A 337 -6.13 0.88 3.30
CA ILE A 337 -5.02 0.54 2.40
C ILE A 337 -5.00 1.46 1.16
N GLY A 338 -6.11 2.08 0.77
CA GLY A 338 -6.17 3.16 -0.22
C GLY A 338 -5.28 4.37 0.07
N TRP A 339 -4.69 4.47 1.26
CA TRP A 339 -3.75 5.52 1.66
C TRP A 339 -2.37 4.95 2.01
N ILE A 340 -1.37 5.84 2.07
CA ILE A 340 0.02 5.46 2.39
C ILE A 340 0.17 4.84 3.78
N THR A 341 -0.69 5.24 4.74
CA THR A 341 -0.72 4.64 6.08
C THR A 341 -1.04 3.16 6.02
N GLY A 342 -2.07 2.76 5.26
CA GLY A 342 -2.45 1.35 5.16
C GLY A 342 -1.44 0.53 4.33
N HIS A 343 -0.86 1.09 3.27
CA HIS A 343 0.26 0.40 2.58
C HIS A 343 1.40 0.10 3.55
N SER A 344 1.82 1.12 4.31
CA SER A 344 3.02 1.05 5.14
C SER A 344 2.80 0.26 6.41
N TYR A 345 1.63 0.42 7.03
CA TYR A 345 1.39 -0.03 8.40
C TYR A 345 0.22 -1.01 8.55
N ILE A 346 -0.44 -1.43 7.46
CA ILE A 346 -1.31 -2.63 7.48
C ILE A 346 -0.60 -3.75 6.72
N VAL A 347 0.01 -3.45 5.58
CA VAL A 347 0.59 -4.48 4.72
C VAL A 347 2.10 -4.62 4.95
N TYR A 348 2.91 -3.67 4.52
CA TYR A 348 4.35 -3.94 4.35
C TYR A 348 5.13 -4.00 5.66
N GLY A 349 4.99 -3.01 6.55
CA GLY A 349 5.75 -2.89 7.79
C GLY A 349 5.51 -4.05 8.77
N PRO A 350 4.26 -4.28 9.25
CA PRO A 350 3.97 -5.36 10.18
C PRO A 350 4.29 -6.75 9.62
N LEU A 351 3.93 -7.02 8.36
CA LEU A 351 4.19 -8.33 7.76
C LEU A 351 5.69 -8.57 7.54
N ALA A 352 6.49 -7.53 7.26
CA ALA A 352 7.95 -7.67 7.22
C ALA A 352 8.57 -8.00 8.60
N LEU A 353 7.86 -7.76 9.70
CA LEU A 353 8.31 -8.09 11.06
C LEU A 353 7.71 -9.39 11.59
N ALA A 354 7.01 -10.17 10.76
CA ALA A 354 6.24 -11.35 11.16
C ALA A 354 5.08 -11.07 12.14
N ALA A 355 4.71 -9.80 12.37
CA ALA A 355 3.60 -9.43 13.24
C ALA A 355 2.25 -9.87 12.64
N SER A 356 1.19 -9.91 13.46
CA SER A 356 -0.16 -10.06 12.93
C SER A 356 -0.72 -8.68 12.62
N SER A 357 -1.26 -8.45 11.43
CA SER A 357 -1.97 -7.21 11.11
C SER A 357 -3.47 -7.44 11.16
N VAL A 358 -4.20 -6.47 11.70
CA VAL A 358 -5.66 -6.37 11.57
C VAL A 358 -6.01 -5.52 10.36
#